data_AF-A0A150T8M2-F1
#
_entry.id   AF-A0A150T8M2-F1
#
_cell.length_a   1.000
_cell.length_b   1.000
_cell.length_c   1.000
_cell.angle_alpha   90.00
_cell.angle_beta   90.00
_cell.angle_gamma   90.00
#
_symmetry.space_group_name_H-M   'P 1'
#
loop_
_entity.id
_entity.type
_entity.pdbx_description
1 polymer ?
#
loop_
_entity_poly.entity_id
_entity_poly.type
_entity_poly.pdbx_seq_one_letter_code
_entity_poly.pdbx_strand_id
1 'polypeptide(L)'
;MNFQDFFRKMKHDPSDPDPWLALYLDRSLPIDDKAKAALLKSQRSFTRRVVMPIVRPFARLSISGIKLMKILAPASWQSPWLLHRSIYWGLRLFVTPEANYLILRHFTIGTEILRFIEDNVPGIDIETTTPLRTRRLEDLLDNTFTVHDLTFYNFIIELNEKLRAAGREIEPRSEIDYSAITDDDASVDDLPNTWLNVVDLQTAIEIYTPLYALFLSDHHFWRASNSLQLDEIIALYVGKILNDPLPVALVHNHHPMVPRSTLEAGFRLTLHGLDSETLHGHLKKLKAGAKSAAARGSAAP
;
A
#
# COMPACT_ATOMS: atom_id res chain seq x y z
N MET A 1 -17.92 7.91 -5.16
CA MET A 1 -18.17 7.44 -3.77
C MET A 1 -17.60 8.44 -2.77
N ASN A 2 -18.36 8.83 -1.74
CA ASN A 2 -17.93 9.77 -0.69
C ASN A 2 -17.94 9.09 0.68
N PHE A 3 -16.79 8.56 1.10
CA PHE A 3 -16.64 7.89 2.40
C PHE A 3 -16.59 8.87 3.58
N GLN A 4 -16.18 10.12 3.32
CA GLN A 4 -15.98 11.16 4.33
C GLN A 4 -17.32 11.57 4.96
N ASP A 5 -18.39 11.61 4.17
CA ASP A 5 -19.74 11.94 4.64
C ASP A 5 -20.22 11.05 5.79
N PHE A 6 -19.74 9.81 5.87
CA PHE A 6 -20.04 8.92 6.98
C PHE A 6 -19.58 9.52 8.31
N PHE A 7 -18.35 10.03 8.38
CA PHE A 7 -17.78 10.63 9.58
C PHE A 7 -18.24 12.07 9.79
N ARG A 8 -18.42 12.86 8.73
CA ARG A 8 -18.92 14.25 8.81
C ARG A 8 -20.31 14.36 9.43
N LYS A 9 -21.11 13.29 9.36
CA LYS A 9 -22.46 13.22 9.95
C LYS A 9 -22.47 12.67 11.38
N MET A 10 -21.35 12.14 11.88
CA MET A 10 -21.28 11.65 13.26
C MET A 10 -21.28 12.81 14.25
N LYS A 11 -21.90 12.58 15.40
CA LYS A 11 -21.87 13.51 16.53
C LYS A 11 -20.91 12.98 17.58
N HIS A 12 -20.13 13.87 18.18
CA HIS A 12 -19.31 13.53 19.33
C HIS A 12 -20.19 13.44 20.58
N ASP A 13 -20.15 12.29 21.24
CA ASP A 13 -20.68 12.09 22.59
C ASP A 13 -19.51 12.07 23.58
N PRO A 14 -19.37 13.07 24.48
CA PRO A 14 -18.31 13.08 25.48
C PRO A 14 -18.38 11.94 26.50
N SER A 15 -19.55 11.31 26.69
CA SER A 15 -19.75 10.19 27.62
C SER A 15 -19.44 8.82 27.01
N ASP A 16 -19.46 8.72 25.68
CA ASP A 16 -19.10 7.53 24.90
C ASP A 16 -18.37 7.93 23.60
N PRO A 17 -17.09 8.33 23.68
CA PRO A 17 -16.38 8.85 22.52
C PRO A 17 -16.12 7.75 21.48
N ASP A 18 -16.59 7.97 20.24
CA ASP A 18 -16.32 7.05 19.13
C ASP A 18 -14.82 7.11 18.72
N PRO A 19 -14.06 6.01 18.85
CA PRO A 19 -12.63 6.01 18.59
C PRO A 19 -12.30 6.26 17.11
N TRP A 20 -13.19 5.88 16.19
CA TRP A 20 -12.97 6.10 14.75
C TRP A 20 -13.21 7.55 14.37
N LEU A 21 -14.17 8.22 15.03
CA LEU A 21 -14.37 9.66 14.86
C LEU A 21 -13.16 10.44 15.36
N ALA A 22 -12.59 10.07 16.51
CA ALA A 22 -11.37 10.69 17.02
C ALA A 22 -10.20 10.57 16.02
N LEU A 23 -9.98 9.37 15.47
CA LEU A 23 -8.96 9.15 14.46
C LEU A 23 -9.25 9.92 13.17
N TYR A 24 -10.49 10.00 12.72
CA TYR A 24 -10.86 10.74 11.50
C TYR A 24 -10.62 12.25 11.63
N LEU A 25 -10.99 12.83 12.77
CA LEU A 25 -10.84 14.26 13.04
C LEU A 25 -9.39 14.69 13.29
N ASP A 26 -8.55 13.79 13.80
CA ASP A 26 -7.11 14.03 13.86
C ASP A 26 -6.57 14.32 12.45
N ARG A 27 -5.66 15.29 12.35
CA ARG A 27 -5.00 15.67 11.08
C ARG A 27 -3.47 15.59 11.18
N SER A 28 -2.96 14.97 12.23
CA SER A 28 -1.51 14.86 12.46
C SER A 28 -0.87 13.81 11.55
N LEU A 29 -1.54 12.66 11.34
CA LEU A 29 -1.11 11.65 10.37
C LEU A 29 -1.39 12.13 8.94
N PRO A 30 -0.36 12.23 8.07
CA PRO A 30 -0.50 12.78 6.73
C PRO A 30 -1.07 11.74 5.77
N ILE A 31 -2.38 11.60 5.74
CA ILE A 31 -3.10 10.71 4.84
C ILE A 31 -4.18 11.51 4.09
N ASP A 32 -4.48 11.10 2.87
CA ASP A 32 -5.58 11.69 2.11
C ASP A 32 -6.93 11.52 2.85
N ASP A 33 -7.78 12.55 2.87
CA ASP A 33 -9.06 12.55 3.62
C ASP A 33 -9.99 11.41 3.16
N LYS A 34 -10.03 11.12 1.85
CA LYS A 34 -10.87 10.04 1.31
C LYS A 34 -10.30 8.66 1.66
N ALA A 35 -8.99 8.48 1.54
CA ALA A 35 -8.29 7.25 1.93
C ALA A 35 -8.43 6.99 3.44
N LYS A 36 -8.26 8.03 4.27
CA LYS A 36 -8.46 7.96 5.72
C LYS A 36 -9.87 7.52 6.07
N ALA A 37 -10.88 8.16 5.47
CA ALA A 37 -12.27 7.78 5.68
C ALA A 37 -12.54 6.33 5.23
N ALA A 38 -12.03 5.91 4.07
CA ALA A 38 -12.17 4.54 3.58
C ALA A 38 -11.55 3.53 4.56
N LEU A 39 -10.32 3.79 5.03
CA LEU A 39 -9.58 2.91 5.92
C LEU A 39 -10.27 2.76 7.27
N LEU A 40 -10.64 3.87 7.91
CA LEU A 40 -11.32 3.86 9.22
C LEU A 40 -12.70 3.21 9.13
N LYS A 41 -13.46 3.46 8.05
CA LYS A 41 -14.74 2.79 7.82
C LYS A 41 -14.55 1.27 7.68
N SER A 42 -13.52 0.85 6.95
CA SER A 42 -13.17 -0.57 6.80
C SER A 42 -12.82 -1.22 8.15
N GLN A 43 -12.01 -0.55 8.98
CA GLN A 43 -11.61 -1.06 10.29
C GLN A 43 -12.74 -1.10 11.34
N ARG A 44 -13.79 -0.29 11.16
CA ARG A 44 -15.00 -0.30 12.00
C ARG A 44 -15.97 -1.45 11.67
N SER A 45 -15.80 -2.14 10.55
CA SER A 45 -16.80 -3.05 9.99
C SER A 45 -17.25 -4.19 10.93
N PHE A 46 -18.38 -4.81 10.59
CA PHE A 46 -18.83 -6.02 11.29
C PHE A 46 -17.86 -7.20 11.09
N THR A 47 -17.38 -7.41 9.86
CA THR A 47 -16.46 -8.50 9.54
C THR A 47 -15.15 -8.35 10.33
N ARG A 48 -14.66 -7.13 10.51
CA ARG A 48 -13.44 -6.87 11.28
C ARG A 48 -13.58 -7.24 12.76
N ARG A 49 -14.76 -7.02 13.34
CA ARG A 49 -15.04 -7.24 14.76
C ARG A 49 -15.42 -8.69 15.07
N VAL A 50 -16.21 -9.32 14.21
CA VAL A 50 -16.82 -10.65 14.49
C VAL A 50 -16.20 -11.77 13.68
N VAL A 51 -15.91 -11.54 12.39
CA VAL A 51 -15.42 -12.60 11.48
C VAL A 51 -13.91 -12.76 11.59
N MET A 52 -13.16 -11.66 11.68
CA MET A 52 -11.69 -11.67 11.70
C MET A 52 -11.06 -12.52 12.83
N PRO A 53 -11.57 -12.51 14.09
CA PRO A 53 -11.03 -13.37 15.15
C PRO A 53 -11.12 -14.87 14.83
N ILE A 54 -12.10 -15.25 14.01
CA ILE A 54 -12.28 -16.63 13.53
C ILE A 54 -11.39 -16.88 12.31
N VAL A 55 -11.42 -16.00 11.32
CA VAL A 55 -10.66 -16.17 10.07
C VAL A 55 -9.15 -16.25 10.31
N ARG A 56 -8.60 -15.40 11.18
CA ARG A 56 -7.14 -15.31 11.42
C ARG A 56 -6.48 -16.64 11.83
N PRO A 57 -6.96 -17.38 12.86
CA PRO A 57 -6.36 -18.67 13.19
C PRO A 57 -6.48 -19.68 12.04
N PHE A 58 -7.61 -19.73 11.34
CA PHE A 58 -7.77 -20.63 10.18
C PHE A 58 -6.80 -20.25 9.05
N ALA A 59 -6.67 -18.97 8.72
CA ALA A 59 -5.73 -18.51 7.68
C ALA A 59 -4.29 -18.92 8.01
N ARG A 60 -3.84 -18.71 9.26
CA ARG A 60 -2.50 -19.11 9.70
C ARG A 60 -2.30 -20.63 9.66
N LEU A 61 -3.28 -21.40 10.12
CA LEU A 61 -3.25 -22.86 10.04
C LEU A 61 -3.22 -23.35 8.59
N SER A 62 -3.99 -22.73 7.70
CA SER A 62 -3.98 -23.02 6.27
C SER A 62 -2.61 -22.73 5.66
N ILE A 63 -1.97 -21.60 5.97
CA ILE A 63 -0.61 -21.30 5.48
C ILE A 63 0.38 -22.37 5.95
N SER A 64 0.36 -22.74 7.22
CA SER A 64 1.22 -23.81 7.74
C SER A 64 0.97 -25.15 7.04
N GLY A 65 -0.30 -25.53 6.87
CA GLY A 65 -0.68 -26.76 6.17
C GLY A 65 -0.26 -26.77 4.71
N ILE A 66 -0.44 -25.64 4.00
CA ILE A 66 -0.01 -25.48 2.61
C ILE A 66 1.51 -25.57 2.49
N LYS A 67 2.26 -24.96 3.42
CA LYS A 67 3.72 -25.07 3.45
C LYS A 67 4.18 -26.51 3.65
N LEU A 68 3.58 -27.23 4.59
CA LEU A 68 3.87 -28.65 4.80
C LEU A 68 3.54 -29.50 3.57
N MET A 69 2.38 -29.25 2.94
CA MET A 69 2.00 -29.89 1.68
C MET A 69 3.04 -29.60 0.57
N LYS A 70 3.55 -28.37 0.50
CA LYS A 70 4.52 -27.95 -0.52
C LYS A 70 5.92 -28.52 -0.34
N ILE A 71 6.27 -29.03 0.83
CA ILE A 71 7.51 -29.82 1.00
C ILE A 71 7.48 -31.07 0.09
N LEU A 72 6.29 -31.63 -0.13
CA LEU A 72 6.10 -32.83 -0.95
C LEU A 72 5.68 -32.51 -2.39
N ALA A 73 5.21 -31.29 -2.65
CA ALA A 73 4.75 -30.89 -3.98
C ALA A 73 5.93 -30.55 -4.91
N PRO A 74 5.80 -30.79 -6.23
CA PRO A 74 6.80 -30.35 -7.20
C PRO A 74 6.99 -28.82 -7.17
N ALA A 75 8.22 -28.35 -7.41
CA ALA A 75 8.54 -26.92 -7.47
C ALA A 75 7.75 -26.15 -8.56
N SER A 76 7.22 -26.86 -9.56
CA SER A 76 6.35 -26.32 -10.62
C SER A 76 4.91 -26.06 -10.16
N TRP A 77 4.53 -26.47 -8.95
CA TRP A 77 3.18 -26.25 -8.42
C TRP A 77 2.96 -24.76 -8.10
N GLN A 78 2.40 -24.06 -9.07
CA GLN A 78 1.93 -22.68 -8.94
C GLN A 78 0.89 -22.40 -10.03
N SER A 79 -0.02 -21.46 -9.76
CA SER A 79 -0.99 -20.97 -10.73
C SER A 79 -1.31 -19.50 -10.47
N PRO A 80 -0.48 -18.57 -11.00
CA PRO A 80 -0.77 -17.14 -10.95
C PRO A 80 -2.14 -16.81 -11.53
N TRP A 81 -2.53 -17.47 -12.63
CA TRP A 81 -3.85 -17.28 -13.21
C TRP A 81 -5.01 -17.58 -12.22
N LEU A 82 -4.95 -18.70 -11.50
CA LEU A 82 -5.96 -19.03 -10.48
C LEU A 82 -5.93 -18.03 -9.33
N LEU A 83 -4.75 -17.60 -8.90
CA LEU A 83 -4.59 -16.61 -7.83
C LEU A 83 -5.30 -15.30 -8.17
N HIS A 84 -4.92 -14.69 -9.29
CA HIS A 84 -5.42 -13.37 -9.70
C HIS A 84 -6.92 -13.41 -9.95
N ARG A 85 -7.41 -14.48 -10.60
CA ARG A 85 -8.84 -14.64 -10.86
C ARG A 85 -9.63 -14.86 -9.57
N SER A 86 -9.15 -15.68 -8.65
CA SER A 86 -9.82 -15.91 -7.36
C SER A 86 -9.93 -14.62 -6.53
N ILE A 87 -8.85 -13.83 -6.50
CA ILE A 87 -8.84 -12.53 -5.83
C ILE A 87 -9.81 -11.58 -6.52
N TYR A 88 -9.75 -11.41 -7.84
CA TYR A 88 -10.68 -10.55 -8.59
C TYR A 88 -12.15 -10.89 -8.31
N TRP A 89 -12.51 -12.18 -8.37
CA TRP A 89 -13.87 -12.63 -8.06
C TRP A 89 -14.28 -12.30 -6.63
N GLY A 90 -13.37 -12.53 -5.67
CA GLY A 90 -13.60 -12.19 -4.27
C GLY A 90 -13.80 -10.69 -4.05
N LEU A 91 -12.95 -9.86 -4.66
CA LEU A 91 -13.01 -8.40 -4.60
C LEU A 91 -14.34 -7.89 -5.17
N ARG A 92 -14.72 -8.41 -6.33
CA ARG A 92 -15.94 -8.01 -7.03
C ARG A 92 -17.21 -8.38 -6.27
N LEU A 93 -17.27 -9.60 -5.72
CA LEU A 93 -18.49 -10.13 -5.11
C LEU A 93 -18.65 -9.78 -3.63
N PHE A 94 -17.56 -9.77 -2.86
CA PHE A 94 -17.66 -9.77 -1.38
C PHE A 94 -17.01 -8.58 -0.70
N VAL A 95 -16.01 -7.94 -1.32
CA VAL A 95 -15.25 -6.87 -0.66
C VAL A 95 -15.98 -5.54 -0.77
N THR A 96 -16.00 -4.79 0.33
CA THR A 96 -16.64 -3.47 0.44
C THR A 96 -16.03 -2.45 -0.55
N PRO A 97 -16.81 -1.47 -1.03
CA PRO A 97 -16.31 -0.45 -1.95
C PRO A 97 -15.16 0.38 -1.35
N GLU A 98 -15.18 0.70 -0.05
CA GLU A 98 -14.06 1.39 0.62
C GLU A 98 -12.76 0.57 0.60
N ALA A 99 -12.84 -0.76 0.77
CA ALA A 99 -11.67 -1.63 0.72
C ALA A 99 -11.15 -1.79 -0.70
N ASN A 100 -12.03 -1.99 -1.68
CA ASN A 100 -11.65 -2.06 -3.10
C ASN A 100 -10.99 -0.75 -3.57
N TYR A 101 -11.48 0.40 -3.11
CA TYR A 101 -10.86 1.70 -3.40
C TYR A 101 -9.42 1.76 -2.90
N LEU A 102 -9.16 1.35 -1.65
CA LEU A 102 -7.81 1.33 -1.07
C LEU A 102 -6.89 0.35 -1.81
N ILE A 103 -7.39 -0.84 -2.16
CA ILE A 103 -6.61 -1.84 -2.89
C ILE A 103 -6.17 -1.32 -4.27
N LEU A 104 -7.09 -0.72 -5.03
CA LEU A 104 -6.75 -0.15 -6.34
C LEU A 104 -5.84 1.07 -6.22
N ARG A 105 -6.08 1.94 -5.23
CA ARG A 105 -5.25 3.12 -5.02
C ARG A 105 -3.80 2.76 -4.66
N HIS A 106 -3.58 1.72 -3.86
CA HIS A 106 -2.28 1.27 -3.37
C HIS A 106 -1.23 1.11 -4.48
N PHE A 107 -1.56 0.41 -5.57
CA PHE A 107 -0.60 0.18 -6.66
C PHE A 107 -0.19 1.47 -7.37
N THR A 108 -1.11 2.42 -7.49
CA THR A 108 -0.85 3.72 -8.12
C THR A 108 0.09 4.53 -7.24
N ILE A 109 -0.25 4.74 -5.96
CA ILE A 109 0.57 5.58 -5.07
C ILE A 109 1.95 4.97 -4.81
N GLY A 110 2.05 3.63 -4.74
CA GLY A 110 3.34 2.95 -4.57
C GLY A 110 4.30 3.25 -5.71
N THR A 111 3.84 3.20 -6.96
CA THR A 111 4.68 3.52 -8.12
C THR A 111 4.94 5.01 -8.29
N GLU A 112 4.05 5.89 -7.83
CA GLU A 112 4.31 7.33 -7.76
C GLU A 112 5.42 7.68 -6.77
N ILE A 113 5.50 6.99 -5.62
CA ILE A 113 6.59 7.17 -4.65
C ILE A 113 7.94 6.75 -5.26
N LEU A 114 7.99 5.62 -5.98
CA LEU A 114 9.21 5.20 -6.69
C LEU A 114 9.63 6.23 -7.74
N ARG A 115 8.66 6.72 -8.52
CA ARG A 115 8.92 7.74 -9.54
C ARG A 115 9.39 9.06 -8.92
N PHE A 116 8.82 9.46 -7.78
CA PHE A 116 9.31 10.61 -7.02
C PHE A 116 10.78 10.46 -6.62
N ILE A 117 11.20 9.27 -6.16
CA ILE A 117 12.61 9.02 -5.83
C ILE A 117 13.47 9.15 -7.09
N GLU A 118 13.08 8.53 -8.19
CA GLU A 118 13.78 8.59 -9.48
C GLU A 118 13.96 10.03 -9.97
N ASP A 119 12.89 10.82 -10.01
CA ASP A 119 12.90 12.21 -10.49
C ASP A 119 13.79 13.13 -9.62
N ASN A 120 14.10 12.71 -8.39
CA ASN A 120 14.92 13.47 -7.44
C ASN A 120 16.35 12.92 -7.25
N VAL A 121 16.76 11.92 -8.04
CA VAL A 121 18.14 11.41 -8.08
C VAL A 121 18.73 11.68 -9.49
N PRO A 122 19.21 12.91 -9.75
CA PRO A 122 19.57 13.33 -11.10
C PRO A 122 20.73 12.51 -11.68
N GLY A 123 20.64 12.21 -12.97
CA GLY A 123 21.65 11.44 -13.71
C GLY A 123 21.60 9.93 -13.46
N ILE A 124 20.56 9.42 -12.79
CA ILE A 124 20.26 7.99 -12.66
C ILE A 124 18.87 7.76 -13.25
N ASP A 125 18.82 7.11 -14.41
CA ASP A 125 17.57 6.69 -15.05
C ASP A 125 17.24 5.25 -14.63
N ILE A 126 15.98 4.90 -14.39
CA ILE A 126 15.57 3.56 -13.93
C ILE A 126 14.65 2.91 -14.97
N GLU A 127 15.11 1.81 -15.56
CA GLU A 127 14.41 1.13 -16.67
C GLU A 127 13.41 0.09 -16.18
N THR A 128 13.62 -0.46 -14.98
CA THR A 128 12.82 -1.58 -14.46
C THR A 128 11.51 -1.17 -13.78
N THR A 129 11.23 0.13 -13.68
CA THR A 129 10.02 0.64 -13.02
C THR A 129 8.88 0.76 -14.02
N THR A 130 7.91 -0.14 -13.93
CA THR A 130 6.66 -0.04 -14.68
C THR A 130 5.61 0.70 -13.83
N PRO A 131 5.10 1.85 -14.27
CA PRO A 131 4.01 2.52 -13.58
C PRO A 131 2.77 1.63 -13.52
N LEU A 132 2.18 1.51 -12.33
CA LEU A 132 0.89 0.85 -12.16
C LEU A 132 -0.18 1.93 -12.05
N ARG A 133 -1.24 1.78 -12.86
CA ARG A 133 -2.39 2.70 -12.90
C ARG A 133 -3.67 1.87 -12.87
N THR A 134 -4.01 1.42 -11.67
CA THR A 134 -5.16 0.56 -11.39
C THR A 134 -6.40 1.40 -11.09
N ARG A 135 -7.30 1.47 -12.06
CA ARG A 135 -8.53 2.26 -12.03
C ARG A 135 -9.75 1.40 -11.74
N ARG A 136 -9.75 0.16 -12.21
CA ARG A 136 -10.85 -0.81 -12.07
C ARG A 136 -10.33 -2.15 -11.59
N LEU A 137 -11.22 -2.99 -11.06
CA LEU A 137 -10.86 -4.30 -10.52
C LEU A 137 -10.23 -5.21 -11.59
N GLU A 138 -10.64 -5.07 -12.85
CA GLU A 138 -10.10 -5.83 -13.97
C GLU A 138 -8.59 -5.58 -14.17
N ASP A 139 -8.09 -4.40 -13.78
CA ASP A 139 -6.66 -4.06 -13.86
C ASP A 139 -5.81 -4.89 -12.89
N LEU A 140 -6.42 -5.71 -12.01
CA LEU A 140 -5.73 -6.61 -11.08
C LEU A 140 -5.54 -8.03 -11.65
N LEU A 141 -6.16 -8.34 -12.79
CA LEU A 141 -6.14 -9.68 -13.39
C LEU A 141 -4.77 -10.04 -14.00
N ASP A 142 -4.06 -9.06 -14.54
CA ASP A 142 -2.86 -9.29 -15.35
C ASP A 142 -1.58 -9.28 -14.49
N ASN A 143 -1.51 -10.19 -13.52
CA ASN A 143 -0.36 -10.37 -12.63
C ASN A 143 0.03 -9.14 -11.78
N THR A 144 -0.86 -8.14 -11.64
CA THR A 144 -0.56 -6.85 -10.99
C THR A 144 0.04 -6.95 -9.59
N PHE A 145 -0.49 -7.83 -8.74
CA PHE A 145 0.09 -8.13 -7.42
C PHE A 145 1.54 -8.61 -7.47
N THR A 146 1.90 -9.42 -8.48
CA THR A 146 3.27 -9.93 -8.68
C THR A 146 4.17 -8.95 -9.42
N VAL A 147 3.62 -8.11 -10.30
CA VAL A 147 4.39 -7.04 -10.91
C VAL A 147 4.77 -6.02 -9.84
N HIS A 148 3.84 -5.70 -8.93
CA HIS A 148 4.05 -4.76 -7.86
C HIS A 148 5.25 -5.10 -6.95
N ASP A 149 5.34 -6.31 -6.38
CA ASP A 149 6.47 -6.65 -5.50
C ASP A 149 7.80 -6.72 -6.27
N LEU A 150 7.78 -7.22 -7.51
CA LEU A 150 8.96 -7.26 -8.37
C LEU A 150 9.49 -5.86 -8.69
N THR A 151 8.61 -4.90 -8.99
CA THR A 151 8.99 -3.52 -9.31
C THR A 151 9.80 -2.88 -8.18
N PHE A 152 9.42 -3.08 -6.91
CA PHE A 152 10.16 -2.51 -5.78
C PHE A 152 11.55 -3.14 -5.61
N TYR A 153 11.66 -4.47 -5.75
CA TYR A 153 12.97 -5.13 -5.71
C TYR A 153 13.87 -4.66 -6.84
N ASN A 154 13.37 -4.65 -8.08
CA ASN A 154 14.14 -4.25 -9.24
C ASN A 154 14.57 -2.78 -9.15
N PHE A 155 13.68 -1.88 -8.72
CA PHE A 155 13.99 -0.48 -8.47
C PHE A 155 15.17 -0.32 -7.50
N ILE A 156 15.11 -1.01 -6.34
CA ILE A 156 16.17 -0.93 -5.33
C ILE A 156 17.49 -1.45 -5.89
N ILE A 157 17.47 -2.60 -6.58
CA ILE A 157 18.68 -3.19 -7.18
C ILE A 157 19.29 -2.22 -8.18
N GLU A 158 18.51 -1.79 -9.17
CA GLU A 158 18.99 -0.95 -10.27
C GLU A 158 19.50 0.41 -9.79
N LEU A 159 18.75 1.08 -8.90
CA LEU A 159 19.14 2.37 -8.33
C LEU A 159 20.50 2.26 -7.63
N ASN A 160 20.70 1.22 -6.80
CA ASN A 160 21.93 1.08 -6.04
C ASN A 160 23.11 0.62 -6.91
N GLU A 161 22.89 -0.21 -7.93
CA GLU A 161 23.93 -0.56 -8.90
C GLU A 161 24.42 0.68 -9.65
N LYS A 162 23.50 1.51 -10.15
CA LYS A 162 23.84 2.75 -10.88
C LYS A 162 24.51 3.78 -9.98
N LEU A 163 24.03 3.97 -8.74
CA LEU A 163 24.67 4.85 -7.75
C LEU A 163 26.09 4.40 -7.41
N ARG A 164 26.30 3.10 -7.16
CA ARG A 164 27.64 2.55 -6.88
C ARG A 164 28.58 2.69 -8.07
N ALA A 165 28.11 2.41 -9.28
CA ALA A 165 28.90 2.58 -10.50
C ALA A 165 29.33 4.04 -10.72
N ALA A 166 28.48 4.99 -10.32
CA ALA A 166 28.78 6.42 -10.36
C ALA A 166 29.59 6.93 -9.14
N GLY A 167 29.84 6.09 -8.13
CA GLY A 167 30.48 6.51 -6.87
C GLY A 167 29.67 7.55 -6.08
N ARG A 168 28.34 7.48 -6.16
CA ARG A 168 27.41 8.46 -5.57
C ARG A 168 26.50 7.81 -4.54
N GLU A 169 25.93 8.65 -3.68
CA GLU A 169 24.81 8.29 -2.82
C GLU A 169 23.59 9.15 -3.13
N ILE A 170 22.44 8.80 -2.57
CA ILE A 170 21.27 9.68 -2.53
C ILE A 170 21.60 10.84 -1.59
N GLU A 171 21.55 12.06 -2.11
CA GLU A 171 21.83 13.29 -1.38
C GLU A 171 20.58 14.16 -1.22
N PRO A 172 20.52 15.01 -0.18
CA PRO A 172 19.53 16.07 -0.07
C PRO A 172 19.39 16.93 -1.32
N ARG A 173 18.15 17.27 -1.66
CA ARG A 173 17.82 18.09 -2.82
C ARG A 173 17.31 19.47 -2.37
N SER A 174 17.88 20.53 -2.92
CA SER A 174 17.42 21.91 -2.68
C SER A 174 16.10 22.21 -3.40
N GLU A 175 15.93 21.64 -4.59
CA GLU A 175 14.72 21.72 -5.40
C GLU A 175 14.15 20.32 -5.58
N ILE A 176 12.95 20.12 -5.03
CA ILE A 176 12.25 18.84 -5.04
C ILE A 176 11.25 18.81 -6.19
N ASP A 177 11.34 17.78 -7.03
CA ASP A 177 10.34 17.49 -8.05
C ASP A 177 9.19 16.67 -7.45
N TYR A 178 8.00 17.25 -7.38
CA TYR A 178 6.77 16.58 -6.92
C TYR A 178 5.81 16.22 -8.08
N SER A 179 6.26 16.27 -9.34
CA SER A 179 5.41 16.06 -10.52
C SER A 179 4.77 14.67 -10.52
N ALA A 180 5.50 13.64 -10.09
CA ALA A 180 5.05 12.26 -9.96
C ALA A 180 3.86 12.07 -8.99
N ILE A 181 3.79 12.88 -7.94
CA ILE A 181 2.81 12.72 -6.86
C ILE A 181 1.48 13.34 -7.27
N THR A 182 0.48 12.52 -7.56
CA THR A 182 -0.81 13.03 -8.04
C THR A 182 -1.69 13.55 -6.90
N ASP A 183 -2.43 14.62 -7.19
CA ASP A 183 -3.42 15.16 -6.27
C ASP A 183 -4.73 14.33 -6.30
N ASP A 184 -4.91 13.49 -7.32
CA ASP A 184 -6.20 13.00 -7.77
C ASP A 184 -6.61 11.64 -7.20
N ASP A 185 -7.66 11.65 -6.38
CA ASP A 185 -8.42 10.48 -5.95
C ASP A 185 -9.39 9.95 -7.03
N ALA A 186 -9.53 10.63 -8.16
CA ALA A 186 -10.51 10.34 -9.22
C ALA A 186 -10.05 9.28 -10.22
N SER A 187 -8.96 8.58 -9.96
CA SER A 187 -8.49 7.50 -10.84
C SER A 187 -9.28 6.21 -10.69
N VAL A 188 -10.01 5.98 -9.59
CA VAL A 188 -10.78 4.73 -9.39
C VAL A 188 -12.21 4.87 -9.94
N ASP A 189 -12.53 3.99 -10.88
CA ASP A 189 -13.85 3.86 -11.52
C ASP A 189 -14.92 3.38 -10.50
N ASP A 190 -16.19 3.31 -10.90
CA ASP A 190 -17.26 2.86 -10.00
C ASP A 190 -17.03 1.43 -9.50
N LEU A 191 -17.17 1.23 -8.19
CA LEU A 191 -16.91 -0.05 -7.53
C LEU A 191 -18.18 -0.82 -7.24
N PRO A 192 -18.13 -2.16 -7.25
CA PRO A 192 -19.24 -3.00 -6.83
C PRO A 192 -19.73 -2.65 -5.43
N ASN A 193 -21.04 -2.44 -5.29
CA ASN A 193 -21.69 -2.11 -4.03
C ASN A 193 -23.05 -2.82 -3.95
N THR A 194 -22.99 -4.14 -3.87
CA THR A 194 -24.15 -5.03 -3.70
C THR A 194 -24.31 -5.43 -2.24
N TRP A 195 -25.42 -6.09 -1.90
CA TRP A 195 -25.65 -6.61 -0.55
C TRP A 195 -24.64 -7.69 -0.12
N LEU A 196 -23.87 -8.26 -1.06
CA LEU A 196 -22.80 -9.21 -0.79
C LEU A 196 -21.47 -8.52 -0.43
N ASN A 197 -21.30 -7.24 -0.77
CA ASN A 197 -20.05 -6.49 -0.56
C ASN A 197 -19.92 -6.04 0.91
N VAL A 198 -19.63 -6.98 1.80
CA VAL A 198 -19.61 -6.78 3.27
C VAL A 198 -18.24 -7.01 3.92
N VAL A 199 -17.28 -7.58 3.18
CA VAL A 199 -15.95 -7.93 3.71
C VAL A 199 -15.02 -6.71 3.70
N ASP A 200 -14.47 -6.37 4.86
CA ASP A 200 -13.49 -5.29 5.01
C ASP A 200 -12.10 -5.65 4.46
N LEU A 201 -11.26 -4.62 4.34
CA LEU A 201 -9.92 -4.71 3.77
C LEU A 201 -9.06 -5.76 4.49
N GLN A 202 -8.98 -5.69 5.81
CA GLN A 202 -8.07 -6.55 6.56
C GLN A 202 -8.57 -8.00 6.61
N THR A 203 -9.88 -8.20 6.76
CA THR A 203 -10.47 -9.54 6.66
C THR A 203 -10.25 -10.15 5.27
N ALA A 204 -10.42 -9.37 4.20
CA ALA A 204 -10.15 -9.83 2.84
C ALA A 204 -8.68 -10.21 2.64
N ILE A 205 -7.75 -9.38 3.10
CA ILE A 205 -6.31 -9.66 3.08
C ILE A 205 -5.99 -10.98 3.79
N GLU A 206 -6.55 -11.19 4.98
CA GLU A 206 -6.31 -12.41 5.77
C GLU A 206 -6.84 -13.67 5.04
N ILE A 207 -7.99 -13.57 4.36
CA ILE A 207 -8.57 -14.66 3.55
C ILE A 207 -7.72 -14.94 2.30
N TYR A 208 -7.18 -13.91 1.65
CA TYR A 208 -6.40 -14.08 0.43
C TYR A 208 -4.96 -14.53 0.68
N THR A 209 -4.38 -14.25 1.84
CA THR A 209 -3.00 -14.63 2.17
C THR A 209 -2.74 -16.15 2.02
N PRO A 210 -3.61 -17.06 2.50
CA PRO A 210 -3.51 -18.49 2.19
C PRO A 210 -3.60 -18.82 0.68
N LEU A 211 -4.35 -18.05 -0.11
CA LEU A 211 -4.42 -18.26 -1.56
C LEU A 211 -3.09 -17.92 -2.23
N TYR A 212 -2.41 -16.85 -1.80
CA TYR A 212 -1.03 -16.58 -2.22
C TYR A 212 -0.11 -17.74 -1.86
N ALA A 213 -0.18 -18.22 -0.61
CA ALA A 213 0.62 -19.37 -0.18
C ALA A 213 0.33 -20.62 -1.02
N LEU A 214 -0.90 -20.83 -1.47
CA LEU A 214 -1.31 -21.99 -2.26
C LEU A 214 -0.89 -21.88 -3.73
N PHE A 215 -1.10 -20.73 -4.35
CA PHE A 215 -0.98 -20.57 -5.80
C PHE A 215 0.34 -19.96 -6.28
N LEU A 216 1.18 -19.40 -5.40
CA LEU A 216 2.56 -19.02 -5.75
C LEU A 216 3.55 -20.13 -5.38
N SER A 217 4.73 -20.18 -5.99
CA SER A 217 5.81 -21.01 -5.45
C SER A 217 6.18 -20.55 -4.03
N ASP A 218 6.78 -21.42 -3.21
CA ASP A 218 7.21 -21.05 -1.85
C ASP A 218 8.19 -19.86 -1.88
N HIS A 219 9.12 -19.87 -2.83
CA HIS A 219 10.04 -18.76 -3.07
C HIS A 219 9.32 -17.45 -3.43
N HIS A 220 8.32 -17.48 -4.32
CA HIS A 220 7.57 -16.29 -4.70
C HIS A 220 6.73 -15.75 -3.54
N PHE A 221 6.05 -16.62 -2.79
CA PHE A 221 5.28 -16.20 -1.62
C PHE A 221 6.18 -15.63 -0.51
N TRP A 222 7.34 -16.26 -0.28
CA TRP A 222 8.34 -15.77 0.65
C TRP A 222 8.86 -14.40 0.24
N ARG A 223 9.22 -14.21 -1.03
CA ARG A 223 9.70 -12.93 -1.57
C ARG A 223 8.63 -11.83 -1.42
N ALA A 224 7.41 -12.09 -1.87
CA ALA A 224 6.30 -11.14 -1.74
C ALA A 224 5.98 -10.80 -0.27
N SER A 225 6.14 -11.75 0.66
CA SER A 225 5.93 -11.47 2.09
C SER A 225 7.06 -10.63 2.69
N ASN A 226 8.29 -10.76 2.20
CA ASN A 226 9.43 -10.00 2.69
C ASN A 226 9.62 -8.66 1.96
N SER A 227 9.01 -8.47 0.79
CA SER A 227 8.96 -7.15 0.12
C SER A 227 8.26 -6.10 0.98
N LEU A 228 7.33 -6.51 1.85
CA LEU A 228 6.63 -5.60 2.76
C LEU A 228 7.60 -4.86 3.70
N GLN A 229 8.80 -5.39 3.97
CA GLN A 229 9.84 -4.69 4.75
C GLN A 229 10.59 -3.60 3.99
N LEU A 230 10.41 -3.53 2.67
CA LEU A 230 11.07 -2.52 1.85
C LEU A 230 10.50 -1.13 2.09
N ASP A 231 9.34 -1.00 2.75
CA ASP A 231 8.75 0.27 3.17
C ASP A 231 9.78 1.16 3.91
N GLU A 232 10.58 0.57 4.81
CA GLU A 232 11.68 1.26 5.49
C GLU A 232 12.76 1.77 4.52
N ILE A 233 13.14 0.98 3.52
CA ILE A 233 14.17 1.38 2.53
C ILE A 233 13.65 2.54 1.68
N ILE A 234 12.41 2.45 1.21
CA ILE A 234 11.78 3.49 0.41
C ILE A 234 11.64 4.78 1.23
N ALA A 235 11.20 4.67 2.49
CA ALA A 235 11.12 5.82 3.39
C ALA A 235 12.49 6.46 3.67
N LEU A 236 13.56 5.66 3.78
CA LEU A 236 14.93 6.17 3.92
C LEU A 236 15.39 6.94 2.67
N TYR A 237 15.04 6.48 1.47
CA TYR A 237 15.35 7.20 0.23
C TYR A 237 14.63 8.55 0.18
N VAL A 238 13.33 8.57 0.48
CA VAL A 238 12.55 9.80 0.58
C VAL A 238 13.12 10.74 1.64
N GLY A 239 13.44 10.21 2.84
CA GLY A 239 14.02 11.00 3.93
C GLY A 239 15.38 11.62 3.58
N LYS A 240 16.24 10.89 2.86
CA LYS A 240 17.52 11.44 2.35
C LYS A 240 17.30 12.57 1.35
N ILE A 241 16.39 12.39 0.38
CA ILE A 241 16.06 13.41 -0.62
C ILE A 241 15.53 14.69 0.04
N LEU A 242 14.61 14.54 1.00
CA LEU A 242 13.98 15.64 1.72
C LEU A 242 14.85 16.24 2.83
N ASN A 243 15.92 15.56 3.23
CA ASN A 243 16.68 15.84 4.45
C ASN A 243 15.79 15.93 5.71
N ASP A 244 14.86 14.98 5.83
CA ASP A 244 13.85 14.92 6.90
C ASP A 244 13.76 13.48 7.43
N PRO A 245 13.84 13.25 8.76
CA PRO A 245 13.62 11.91 9.33
C PRO A 245 12.15 11.47 9.35
N LEU A 246 11.18 12.38 9.20
CA LEU A 246 9.75 12.09 9.33
C LEU A 246 9.25 10.93 8.44
N PRO A 247 9.64 10.81 7.14
CA PRO A 247 9.26 9.67 6.31
C PRO A 247 9.51 8.30 6.96
N VAL A 248 10.65 8.14 7.64
CA VAL A 248 11.02 6.88 8.32
C VAL A 248 10.16 6.64 9.56
N ALA A 249 9.76 7.71 10.26
CA ALA A 249 8.89 7.62 11.43
C ALA A 249 7.42 7.34 11.08
N LEU A 250 7.02 7.51 9.80
CA LEU A 250 5.66 7.27 9.33
C LEU A 250 5.41 5.82 8.92
N VAL A 251 6.46 5.07 8.56
CA VAL A 251 6.34 3.67 8.16
C VAL A 251 6.48 2.73 9.35
N HIS A 252 5.91 1.53 9.25
CA HIS A 252 5.82 0.55 10.34
C HIS A 252 6.44 -0.80 9.98
N ASN A 253 6.52 -1.16 8.70
CA ASN A 253 7.26 -2.34 8.29
C ASN A 253 8.78 -2.04 8.23
N HIS A 254 9.53 -2.63 9.16
CA HIS A 254 10.97 -2.41 9.33
C HIS A 254 11.80 -3.69 9.30
N HIS A 255 13.12 -3.50 9.25
CA HIS A 255 14.15 -4.51 9.38
C HIS A 255 14.27 -5.42 8.15
N PRO A 256 14.51 -4.88 6.94
CA PRO A 256 14.60 -5.66 5.70
C PRO A 256 15.74 -6.68 5.70
N MET A 257 16.71 -6.54 6.60
CA MET A 257 17.82 -7.50 6.77
C MET A 257 17.44 -8.73 7.61
N VAL A 258 16.27 -8.76 8.24
CA VAL A 258 15.82 -9.89 9.07
C VAL A 258 14.54 -10.46 8.48
N PRO A 259 14.61 -11.55 7.69
CA PRO A 259 13.43 -12.15 7.08
C PRO A 259 12.38 -12.51 8.11
N ARG A 260 11.13 -12.16 7.82
CA ARG A 260 9.98 -12.41 8.71
C ARG A 260 9.21 -13.66 8.30
N SER A 261 8.46 -14.20 9.25
CA SER A 261 7.56 -15.31 8.98
C SER A 261 6.43 -14.88 8.04
N THR A 262 6.11 -15.71 7.05
CA THR A 262 4.96 -15.50 6.17
C THR A 262 3.61 -15.65 6.90
N LEU A 263 3.59 -16.18 8.13
CA LEU A 263 2.36 -16.28 8.94
C LEU A 263 1.84 -14.90 9.38
N GLU A 264 2.70 -13.88 9.37
CA GLU A 264 2.35 -12.51 9.72
C GLU A 264 2.03 -11.64 8.48
N ALA A 265 2.13 -12.23 7.27
CA ALA A 265 2.02 -11.49 6.01
C ALA A 265 0.69 -10.73 5.87
N GLY A 266 -0.44 -11.30 6.32
CA GLY A 266 -1.74 -10.63 6.24
C GLY A 266 -1.80 -9.32 7.02
N PHE A 267 -1.30 -9.30 8.26
CA PHE A 267 -1.26 -8.06 9.05
C PHE A 267 -0.25 -7.07 8.49
N ARG A 268 0.93 -7.54 8.10
CA ARG A 268 1.98 -6.69 7.52
C ARG A 268 1.57 -6.07 6.19
N LEU A 269 0.75 -6.75 5.40
CA LEU A 269 0.17 -6.19 4.17
C LEU A 269 -0.82 -5.07 4.47
N THR A 270 -1.54 -5.14 5.60
CA THR A 270 -2.38 -4.02 6.07
C THR A 270 -1.53 -2.81 6.44
N LEU A 271 -0.41 -3.03 7.15
CA LEU A 271 0.55 -1.96 7.47
C LEU A 271 1.19 -1.38 6.22
N HIS A 272 1.55 -2.22 5.25
CA HIS A 272 2.15 -1.79 3.98
C HIS A 272 1.26 -0.80 3.21
N GLY A 273 -0.06 -1.04 3.18
CA GLY A 273 -1.02 -0.09 2.61
C GLY A 273 -1.09 1.23 3.40
N LEU A 274 -1.06 1.17 4.74
CA LEU A 274 -1.01 2.36 5.59
C LEU A 274 0.28 3.17 5.39
N ASP A 275 1.42 2.49 5.35
CA ASP A 275 2.75 3.07 5.14
C ASP A 275 2.79 3.81 3.79
N SER A 276 2.27 3.20 2.74
CA SER A 276 2.16 3.82 1.41
C SER A 276 1.25 5.06 1.42
N GLU A 277 0.09 5.00 2.07
CA GLU A 277 -0.84 6.14 2.15
C GLU A 277 -0.28 7.30 2.98
N THR A 278 0.41 7.01 4.08
CA THR A 278 1.00 8.06 4.93
C THR A 278 2.21 8.71 4.27
N LEU A 279 3.06 7.92 3.59
CA LEU A 279 4.20 8.46 2.85
C LEU A 279 3.74 9.29 1.65
N HIS A 280 2.76 8.80 0.88
CA HIS A 280 2.17 9.55 -0.23
C HIS A 280 1.47 10.83 0.25
N GLY A 281 0.67 10.74 1.31
CA GLY A 281 -0.03 11.89 1.89
C GLY A 281 0.93 12.94 2.43
N HIS A 282 2.08 12.53 2.98
CA HIS A 282 3.14 13.44 3.39
C HIS A 282 3.72 14.20 2.19
N LEU A 283 4.06 13.50 1.10
CA LEU A 283 4.55 14.11 -0.14
C LEU A 283 3.51 15.05 -0.77
N LYS A 284 2.22 14.69 -0.77
CA LYS A 284 1.13 15.58 -1.21
C LYS A 284 1.08 16.87 -0.38
N LYS A 285 1.22 16.78 0.94
CA LYS A 285 1.24 17.96 1.82
C LYS A 285 2.42 18.88 1.52
N LEU A 286 3.61 18.33 1.29
CA LEU A 286 4.80 19.09 0.91
C LEU A 286 4.61 19.76 -0.47
N LYS A 287 4.08 19.03 -1.46
CA LYS A 287 3.74 19.57 -2.79
C LYS A 287 2.79 20.77 -2.69
N ALA A 288 1.73 20.67 -1.89
CA ALA A 288 0.79 21.77 -1.68
C ALA A 288 1.45 22.97 -0.99
N GLY A 289 2.33 22.72 -0.02
CA GLY A 289 3.15 23.74 0.64
C GLY A 289 4.07 24.48 -0.33
N ALA A 290 4.76 23.74 -1.21
CA ALA A 290 5.65 24.28 -2.23
C ALA A 290 4.89 25.15 -3.25
N LYS A 291 3.74 24.66 -3.77
CA LYS A 291 2.85 25.45 -4.65
C LYS A 291 2.41 26.76 -3.98
N SER A 292 2.04 26.70 -2.71
CA SER A 292 1.60 27.88 -1.94
C SER A 292 2.73 28.87 -1.69
N ALA A 293 3.95 28.39 -1.45
CA ALA A 293 5.13 29.25 -1.28
C ALA A 293 5.52 29.94 -2.60
N ALA A 294 5.53 29.21 -3.72
CA ALA A 294 5.80 29.76 -5.05
C ALA A 294 4.79 30.86 -5.43
N ALA A 295 3.49 30.62 -5.17
CA ALA A 295 2.43 31.60 -5.42
C ALA A 295 2.55 32.88 -4.57
N ARG A 296 3.11 32.79 -3.35
CA ARG A 296 3.39 33.97 -2.51
C ARG A 296 4.64 34.72 -2.96
N GLY A 297 5.66 34.01 -3.42
CA GLY A 297 6.90 34.61 -3.93
C GLY A 297 6.70 35.37 -5.25
N SER A 298 5.78 34.92 -6.11
CA SER A 298 5.42 35.61 -7.36
C SER A 298 4.48 36.80 -7.19
N ALA A 299 3.87 36.97 -6.01
CA ALA A 299 2.96 38.06 -5.68
C ALA A 299 3.64 39.20 -4.88
N ALA A 300 4.92 39.06 -4.55
CA ALA A 300 5.72 40.11 -3.93
C ALA A 300 6.30 41.03 -5.04
N PRO A 301 6.11 42.37 -4.96
CA PRO A 301 6.60 43.32 -5.95
C PRO A 301 8.12 43.48 -5.95
#